data_AF-A0A9Q0YTS0-F1
#
_entry.id   AF-A0A9Q0YTS0-F1
#
_cell.length_a   1.000
_cell.length_b   1.000
_cell.length_c   1.000
_cell.angle_alpha   90.00
_cell.angle_beta   90.00
_cell.angle_gamma   90.00
#
_symmetry.space_group_name_H-M   'P 1'
#
loop_
_entity.id
_entity.type
_entity.pdbx_description
1 polymer ?
#
loop_
_entity_poly.entity_id
_entity_poly.type
_entity_poly.pdbx_seq_one_letter_code
_entity_poly.pdbx_strand_id
1 'polypeptide(L)'
;MPKPGECNFECWKYEATCLLKEGVYSHQILTLIIILRWSIRGEAGQIVWYMGSEASIGNIITKLEGLYGTVESGAILLQQLYQSRQEKGESAAAFGPFNRIIRR
;
A
#
# COMPACT_ATOMS: atom_id res chain seq x y z
N MET A 1 -0.34 -12.39 -13.33
CA MET A 1 -0.67 -12.84 -11.96
C MET A 1 0.57 -12.65 -11.10
N PRO A 2 0.44 -12.17 -9.85
CA PRO A 2 1.58 -12.11 -8.92
C PRO A 2 2.18 -13.51 -8.75
N LYS A 3 3.50 -13.62 -8.63
CA LYS A 3 4.12 -14.91 -8.31
C LYS A 3 3.73 -15.33 -6.89
N PRO A 4 3.75 -16.64 -6.56
CA PRO A 4 3.54 -17.09 -5.19
C PRO A 4 4.49 -16.35 -4.23
N GLY A 5 3.93 -15.64 -3.24
CA GLY A 5 4.67 -14.82 -2.28
C GLY A 5 4.83 -13.34 -2.65
N GLU A 6 4.38 -12.90 -3.82
CA GLU A 6 4.29 -11.48 -4.18
C GLU A 6 2.91 -10.92 -3.80
N CYS A 7 2.92 -9.79 -3.10
CA CYS A 7 1.73 -9.05 -2.68
C CYS A 7 1.88 -7.57 -3.04
N ASN A 8 0.80 -6.92 -3.48
CA ASN A 8 0.80 -5.46 -3.67
C ASN A 8 0.99 -4.77 -2.31
N PHE A 9 1.77 -3.70 -2.28
CA PHE A 9 2.02 -2.92 -1.07
C PHE A 9 0.72 -2.45 -0.39
N GLU A 10 -0.29 -1.99 -1.13
CA GLU A 10 -1.57 -1.57 -0.54
C GLU A 10 -2.30 -2.72 0.16
N CYS A 11 -2.24 -3.94 -0.39
CA CYS A 11 -2.83 -5.13 0.20
C CYS A 11 -2.05 -5.55 1.46
N TRP A 12 -0.71 -5.54 1.39
CA TRP A 12 0.15 -5.82 2.53
C TRP A 12 -0.06 -4.82 3.68
N LYS A 13 -0.13 -3.52 3.36
CA LYS A 13 -0.36 -2.43 4.32
C LYS A 13 -1.71 -2.57 5.00
N TYR A 14 -2.76 -2.90 4.25
CA TYR A 14 -4.09 -3.16 4.81
C TYR A 14 -4.02 -4.26 5.88
N GLU A 15 -3.46 -5.42 5.55
CA GLU A 15 -3.31 -6.54 6.48
C GLU A 15 -2.46 -6.16 7.71
N ALA A 16 -1.32 -5.48 7.50
CA ALA A 16 -0.48 -5.00 8.58
C ALA A 16 -1.23 -4.04 9.53
N THR A 17 -2.07 -3.16 8.99
CA THR A 17 -2.90 -2.26 9.81
C THR A 17 -4.05 -2.98 10.53
N CYS A 18 -4.64 -4.02 9.95
CA CYS A 18 -5.64 -4.85 10.63
C CYS A 18 -5.04 -5.53 11.87
N LEU A 19 -3.86 -6.14 11.71
CA LEU A 19 -3.12 -6.79 12.78
C LEU A 19 -2.75 -5.84 13.93
N LEU A 20 -2.48 -4.56 13.63
CA LEU A 20 -2.18 -3.54 14.63
C LEU A 20 -3.43 -3.06 15.41
N LYS A 21 -4.61 -3.06 14.77
CA LYS A 21 -5.85 -2.58 15.39
C LYS A 21 -6.45 -3.54 16.41
N GLU A 22 -6.15 -4.83 16.31
CA GLU A 22 -6.78 -5.84 17.17
C GLU A 22 -6.33 -5.82 18.64
N GLY A 23 -5.39 -4.97 19.07
CA GLY A 23 -5.26 -4.52 20.48
C GLY A 23 -5.03 -5.58 21.58
N VAL A 24 -4.92 -6.87 21.26
CA VAL A 24 -5.05 -7.97 22.25
C VAL A 24 -3.71 -8.51 22.76
N TYR A 25 -2.57 -7.93 22.37
CA TYR A 25 -1.34 -8.75 22.26
C TYR A 25 -0.16 -8.39 23.16
N SER A 26 -0.30 -8.35 24.49
CA SER A 26 0.84 -8.02 25.38
C SER A 26 2.06 -8.95 25.21
N HIS A 27 1.87 -10.26 25.00
CA HIS A 27 2.96 -11.22 24.75
C HIS A 27 3.13 -11.58 23.26
N GLN A 28 2.12 -11.28 22.43
CA GLN A 28 2.07 -11.61 21.00
C GLN A 28 2.55 -10.44 20.12
N ILE A 29 2.70 -9.22 20.65
CA ILE A 29 3.21 -8.04 19.93
C ILE A 29 4.61 -8.30 19.37
N LEU A 30 5.52 -8.86 20.16
CA LEU A 30 6.88 -9.14 19.68
C LEU A 30 6.88 -10.15 18.53
N THR A 31 6.08 -11.21 18.66
CA THR A 31 5.89 -12.21 17.60
C THR A 31 5.27 -11.58 16.36
N LEU A 32 4.29 -10.70 16.51
CA LEU A 32 3.64 -9.99 15.42
C LEU A 32 4.61 -9.07 14.67
N ILE A 33 5.44 -8.33 15.41
CA ILE A 33 6.48 -7.46 14.83
C ILE A 33 7.49 -8.28 14.02
N ILE A 34 7.92 -9.43 14.55
CA ILE A 34 8.84 -10.33 13.87
C ILE A 34 8.19 -10.92 12.60
N ILE A 35 6.94 -11.39 12.68
CA ILE A 35 6.20 -11.92 11.54
C ILE A 35 6.05 -10.86 10.44
N LEU A 36 5.68 -9.64 10.81
CA LEU A 36 5.53 -8.55 9.85
C LEU A 36 6.86 -8.21 9.17
N ARG A 37 7.96 -8.12 9.92
CA ARG A 37 9.30 -7.92 9.35
C ARG A 37 9.69 -9.05 8.40
N TRP A 38 9.37 -10.29 8.75
CA TRP A 38 9.65 -11.44 7.88
C TRP A 38 8.70 -11.50 6.68
N SER A 39 7.49 -10.94 6.74
CA SER A 39 6.61 -10.93 5.57
C SER A 39 7.17 -10.10 4.41
N ILE A 40 8.07 -9.15 4.70
CA ILE A 40 8.69 -8.27 3.72
C ILE A 40 9.94 -8.96 3.16
N ARG A 41 9.99 -9.09 1.83
CA ARG A 41 11.07 -9.77 1.10
C ARG A 41 11.73 -8.83 0.09
N GLY A 42 12.86 -9.27 -0.46
CA GLY A 42 13.58 -8.54 -1.51
C GLY A 42 14.11 -7.17 -1.06
N GLU A 43 14.05 -6.19 -1.96
CA GLU A 43 14.56 -4.83 -1.74
C GLU A 43 13.86 -4.12 -0.58
N ALA A 44 12.53 -4.22 -0.48
CA ALA A 44 11.77 -3.67 0.65
C ALA A 44 12.25 -4.25 1.99
N GLY A 45 12.60 -5.54 2.01
CA GLY A 45 13.14 -6.21 3.20
C GLY A 45 14.52 -5.69 3.60
N GLN A 46 15.38 -5.38 2.63
CA GLN A 46 16.68 -4.75 2.89
C GLN A 46 16.51 -3.34 3.48
N ILE A 47 15.56 -2.56 2.95
CA ILE A 47 15.25 -1.23 3.48
C ILE A 47 14.83 -1.31 4.94
N VAL A 48 13.92 -2.24 5.28
CA VAL A 48 13.50 -2.47 6.67
C VAL A 48 14.65 -2.94 7.55
N TRP A 49 15.57 -3.74 7.02
CA TRP A 49 16.78 -4.14 7.73
C TRP A 49 17.67 -2.94 8.09
N TYR A 50 17.88 -2.01 7.15
CA TYR A 50 18.63 -0.77 7.39
C TYR A 50 17.97 0.19 8.39
N MET A 51 16.66 0.06 8.63
CA MET A 51 15.97 0.84 9.67
C MET A 51 16.32 0.40 11.10
N GLY A 52 17.04 -0.72 11.28
CA GLY A 52 17.45 -1.25 12.57
C GLY A 52 16.34 -2.03 13.29
N SER A 53 16.67 -2.73 14.38
CA SER A 53 15.72 -3.59 15.15
C SER A 53 14.63 -2.79 15.85
N GLU A 54 14.92 -1.55 16.25
CA GLU A 54 14.03 -0.69 17.03
C GLU A 54 12.96 0.02 16.18
N ALA A 55 13.04 -0.09 14.85
CA ALA A 55 12.03 0.49 13.99
C ALA A 55 10.68 -0.19 14.19
N SER A 56 9.71 0.60 14.68
CA SER A 56 8.32 0.19 14.86
C SER A 56 7.67 -0.13 13.51
N ILE A 57 6.61 -0.95 13.54
CA ILE A 57 5.82 -1.27 12.35
C ILE A 57 5.23 0.01 11.73
N GLY A 58 4.79 0.97 12.54
CA GLY A 58 4.31 2.25 12.04
C GLY A 58 5.38 2.99 11.21
N ASN A 59 6.61 3.06 11.71
CA ASN A 59 7.72 3.69 10.98
C ASN A 59 8.03 2.93 9.68
N ILE A 60 7.99 1.59 9.72
CA ILE A 60 8.18 0.75 8.54
C ILE A 60 7.11 1.03 7.48
N ILE A 61 5.83 1.07 7.89
CA ILE A 61 4.72 1.40 6.97
C ILE A 61 4.95 2.78 6.36
N THR A 62 5.23 3.81 7.17
CA THR A 62 5.48 5.17 6.65
C THR A 62 6.65 5.21 5.67
N LYS A 63 7.73 4.47 5.94
CA LYS A 63 8.89 4.43 5.05
C LYS A 63 8.55 3.76 3.72
N LEU A 64 7.84 2.63 3.76
CA LEU A 64 7.44 1.91 2.57
C LEU A 64 6.36 2.67 1.78
N GLU A 65 5.48 3.41 2.45
CA GLU A 65 4.50 4.30 1.81
C GLU A 65 5.17 5.31 0.89
N GLY A 66 6.26 5.94 1.36
CA GLY A 66 7.00 6.92 0.55
C GLY A 66 7.73 6.33 -0.65
N LEU A 67 7.88 5.00 -0.73
CA LEU A 67 8.61 4.29 -1.79
C LEU A 67 7.70 3.52 -2.73
N TYR A 68 6.67 2.87 -2.18
CA TYR A 68 5.79 1.92 -2.84
C TYR A 68 4.32 2.32 -2.80
N GLY A 69 3.96 3.32 -1.98
CA GLY A 69 2.61 3.86 -1.96
C GLY A 69 2.30 4.62 -3.25
N THR A 70 1.03 4.64 -3.63
CA THR A 70 0.58 5.38 -4.80
C THR A 70 0.56 6.88 -4.49
N VAL A 71 1.70 7.55 -4.67
CA VAL A 71 1.79 9.01 -4.59
C VAL A 71 1.57 9.60 -5.99
N GLU A 72 0.33 9.53 -6.49
CA GLU A 72 0.00 10.44 -7.59
C GLU A 72 -0.16 11.84 -7.01
N SER A 73 0.77 12.73 -7.37
CA SER A 73 0.64 14.14 -6.99
C SER A 73 -0.70 14.69 -7.48
N GLY A 74 -1.30 15.63 -6.72
CA GLY A 74 -2.57 16.24 -7.13
C GLY A 74 -2.52 16.84 -8.55
N ALA A 75 -1.35 17.27 -9.01
CA ALA A 75 -1.14 17.73 -10.39
C ALA A 75 -1.27 16.60 -11.43
N ILE A 76 -0.75 15.41 -11.15
CA ILE A 76 -0.88 14.24 -12.04
C ILE A 76 -2.34 13.78 -12.09
N LEU A 77 -3.01 13.71 -10.93
CA LEU A 77 -4.43 13.37 -10.86
C LEU A 77 -5.31 14.37 -11.63
N LEU A 78 -5.04 15.67 -11.47
CA LEU A 78 -5.72 16.72 -12.22
C LEU A 78 -5.43 16.63 -13.72
N GLN A 79 -4.19 16.36 -14.11
CA GLN A 79 -3.84 16.18 -15.51
C GLN A 79 -4.58 14.99 -16.12
N GLN A 80 -4.61 13.84 -15.44
CA GLN A 80 -5.35 12.66 -15.87
C GLN A 80 -6.86 12.95 -15.97
N LEU A 81 -7.42 13.70 -15.02
CA LEU A 81 -8.80 14.14 -15.05
C LEU A 81 -9.08 15.01 -16.29
N TYR A 82 -8.26 16.02 -16.55
CA TYR A 82 -8.41 16.90 -17.72
C TYR A 82 -8.20 16.18 -19.05
N GLN A 83 -7.38 15.13 -19.07
CA GLN A 83 -7.13 14.30 -20.25
C GLN A 83 -8.21 13.23 -20.45
N SER A 84 -8.99 12.90 -19.42
CA SER A 84 -10.06 11.91 -19.51
C SER A 84 -11.20 12.41 -20.40
N ARG A 85 -11.64 11.58 -21.34
CA ARG A 85 -12.82 11.82 -22.17
C ARG A 85 -13.70 10.58 -22.17
N GLN A 86 -15.00 10.81 -22.17
CA GLN A 86 -15.99 9.77 -22.31
C GLN A 86 -15.78 9.08 -23.66
N GLU A 87 -15.64 7.76 -23.63
CA GLU A 87 -15.48 6.98 -24.85
C GLU A 87 -16.80 6.87 -25.62
N LYS A 88 -16.70 6.64 -26.92
CA LYS A 88 -17.87 6.53 -27.79
C LYS A 88 -18.66 5.27 -27.40
N GLY A 89 -19.83 5.46 -26.82
CA GLY A 89 -20.71 4.37 -26.35
C GLY A 89 -20.61 4.08 -24.85
N GLU A 90 -19.72 4.76 -24.12
CA GLU A 90 -19.69 4.73 -22.66
C GLU A 90 -20.88 5.53 -22.12
N SER A 91 -21.57 5.03 -21.08
CA SER A 91 -22.64 5.80 -20.45
C SER A 91 -22.08 6.86 -19.51
N ALA A 92 -22.81 7.96 -19.30
CA ALA A 92 -22.37 9.02 -18.37
C ALA A 92 -22.18 8.49 -16.93
N ALA A 93 -22.97 7.48 -16.54
CA ALA A 93 -22.84 6.79 -15.26
C ALA A 93 -21.56 5.93 -15.17
N ALA A 94 -21.09 5.37 -16.29
CA ALA A 94 -19.83 4.61 -16.35
C ALA A 94 -18.59 5.51 -16.40
N PHE A 95 -18.69 6.66 -17.07
CA PHE A 95 -17.59 7.62 -17.25
C PHE A 95 -17.16 8.37 -15.97
N GLY A 96 -17.98 8.34 -14.91
CA GLY A 96 -17.76 9.14 -13.70
C GLY A 96 -16.29 9.15 -13.23
N PRO A 97 -15.68 10.32 -12.99
CA PRO A 97 -14.22 10.47 -12.81
C PRO A 97 -13.65 9.65 -11.65
N PHE A 98 -14.47 9.38 -10.62
CA PHE A 98 -14.13 8.48 -9.52
C PHE A 98 -13.85 7.03 -9.96
N ASN A 99 -14.52 6.53 -11.00
CA ASN A 99 -14.43 5.14 -11.42
C ASN A 99 -13.21 4.86 -12.31
N ARG A 100 -12.62 5.88 -12.94
CA ARG A 100 -11.41 5.76 -13.79
C ARG A 100 -10.11 6.04 -13.04
N ILE A 101 -10.12 6.95 -12.06
CA ILE A 101 -8.91 7.34 -11.31
C ILE A 101 -8.53 6.30 -10.23
N ILE A 102 -9.51 5.57 -9.67
CA ILE A 102 -9.27 4.62 -8.55
C ILE A 102 -9.05 3.18 -9.04
N ARG A 103 -9.23 2.88 -10.34
CA ARG A 103 -9.17 1.51 -10.90
C ARG A 103 -7.80 1.10 -11.48
N ARG A 104 -6.71 1.81 -11.17
CA ARG A 104 -5.36 1.40 -11.60
C ARG A 104 -4.48 1.05 -10.41
#